data_AF-A0A4Q0GQE6-F1
#
_entry.id   AF-A0A4Q0GQE6-F1
#
_cell.length_a   1.000
_cell.length_b   1.000
_cell.length_c   1.000
_cell.angle_alpha   90.00
_cell.angle_beta   90.00
_cell.angle_gamma   90.00
#
_symmetry.space_group_name_H-M   'P 1'
#
loop_
_entity.id
_entity.type
_entity.pdbx_description
1 polymer ?
#
loop_
_entity_poly.entity_id
_entity_poly.type
_entity_poly.pdbx_seq_one_letter_code
_entity_poly.pdbx_strand_id
1 'polypeptide(L)' 'MSMFSYKLTQLHKQLDDQIRVEMKRRMPDALRLLRLKRLRLNVKDRLRSRTLRLQAT' A
#
# COMPACT_ATOMS: atom_id res chain seq x y z
N MET A 1 -0.70 -10.93 -18.03
CA MET A 1 -0.50 -10.32 -16.70
C MET A 1 0.08 -8.93 -16.87
N SER A 2 -0.62 -7.90 -16.40
CA SER A 2 -0.23 -6.50 -16.61
C SER A 2 0.97 -6.12 -15.74
N MET A 3 2.01 -5.51 -16.30
CA MET A 3 3.17 -5.00 -15.55
C MET A 3 2.77 -4.04 -14.41
N PHE A 4 1.63 -3.37 -14.53
CA PHE A 4 1.10 -2.49 -13.49
C PHE A 4 0.71 -3.26 -12.23
N SER A 5 0.13 -4.45 -12.38
CA SER A 5 -0.23 -5.33 -11.26
C SER A 5 1.02 -5.78 -10.51
N TYR A 6 2.11 -6.07 -11.23
CA TYR A 6 3.37 -6.50 -10.64
C TYR A 6 4.06 -5.39 -9.82
N LYS A 7 4.26 -4.20 -10.42
CA LYS A 7 4.86 -3.05 -9.72
C LYS A 7 4.08 -2.67 -8.47
N LEU A 8 2.77 -2.80 -8.55
CA LEU A 8 1.87 -2.51 -7.46
C LEU A 8 1.95 -3.54 -6.32
N THR A 9 1.96 -4.83 -6.64
CA THR A 9 2.17 -5.89 -5.64
C THR A 9 3.52 -5.71 -4.95
N GLN A 10 4.55 -5.30 -5.70
CA GLN A 10 5.87 -5.00 -5.14
C GLN A 10 5.83 -3.81 -4.16
N LEU A 11 5.15 -2.71 -4.52
CA LEU A 11 4.95 -1.57 -3.61
C LEU A 11 4.14 -1.95 -2.36
N HIS A 12 3.10 -2.78 -2.52
CA HIS A 12 2.34 -3.30 -1.39
C HIS A 12 3.22 -4.12 -0.44
N LYS A 13 4.06 -5.00 -0.99
CA LYS A 13 4.97 -5.83 -0.21
C LYS A 13 5.99 -4.97 0.55
N GLN A 14 6.57 -3.95 -0.08
CA GLN A 14 7.49 -3.03 0.57
C GLN A 14 6.84 -2.26 1.73
N LEU A 15 5.59 -1.80 1.57
CA LEU A 15 4.87 -1.10 2.63
C LEU A 15 4.53 -2.03 3.81
N ASP A 16 4.08 -3.25 3.52
CA ASP A 16 3.80 -4.23 4.58
C ASP A 16 5.06 -4.67 5.33
N ASP A 17 6.18 -4.83 4.62
CA ASP A 17 7.47 -5.15 5.27
C ASP A 17 7.94 -4.00 6.16
N GLN A 18 7.81 -2.73 5.73
CA GLN A 18 8.12 -1.58 6.58
C GLN A 18 7.21 -1.50 7.81
N ILE A 19 5.91 -1.81 7.68
CA ILE A 19 4.98 -1.88 8.80
C ILE A 19 5.39 -2.99 9.78
N ARG A 20 5.76 -4.17 9.28
CA ARG A 20 6.21 -5.29 10.14
C ARG A 20 7.50 -4.96 10.87
N VAL A 21 8.45 -4.32 10.20
CA VAL A 21 9.72 -3.89 10.81
C VAL A 21 9.46 -2.86 11.91
N GLU A 22 8.61 -1.85 11.65
CA GLU A 22 8.26 -0.83 12.63
C GLU A 22 7.49 -1.42 13.82
N MET A 23 6.57 -2.38 13.59
CA MET A 23 5.85 -3.08 14.65
C MET A 23 6.74 -3.98 15.51
N LYS A 24 7.83 -4.51 14.96
CA LYS A 24 8.80 -5.34 15.69
C LYS A 24 9.78 -4.50 16.53
N ARG A 25 9.80 -3.17 16.40
CA ARG A 25 10.67 -2.31 17.20
C ARG A 25 10.20 -2.27 18.66
N ARG A 26 11.16 -2.12 19.57
CA ARG A 26 10.93 -2.01 21.03
C ARG A 26 10.09 -0.79 21.40
N MET A 27 10.17 0.28 20.59
CA MET A 27 9.35 1.49 20.68
C MET A 27 8.83 1.77 19.26
N PRO A 28 7.64 1.29 18.90
CA PRO A 28 7.07 1.53 17.59
C PRO A 28 6.63 2.99 17.46
N ASP A 29 7.03 3.66 16.38
CA ASP A 29 6.53 5.01 16.08
C ASP A 29 5.10 4.92 15.52
N ALA A 30 4.12 5.24 16.37
CA ALA A 30 2.71 5.20 16.03
C ALA A 30 2.34 6.18 14.89
N LEU A 31 3.01 7.34 14.80
CA LEU A 31 2.77 8.31 13.72
C LEU A 31 3.31 7.77 12.39
N ARG A 32 4.49 7.15 12.43
CA ARG A 32 5.08 6.49 11.26
C ARG A 32 4.21 5.33 10.77
N LEU A 33 3.71 4.51 11.68
CA LEU A 33 2.75 3.43 11.40
C LEU A 33 1.46 3.94 10.77
N LEU A 34 0.88 5.00 11.32
CA LEU A 34 -0.33 5.63 10.77
C LEU A 34 -0.08 6.17 9.36
N ARG A 35 1.07 6.79 9.13
CA ARG A 35 1.47 7.31 7.81
C ARG A 35 1.65 6.20 6.79
N LEU A 36 2.30 5.09 7.16
CA LEU A 36 2.45 3.91 6.31
C LEU A 36 1.09 3.28 5.96
N LYS A 37 0.19 3.14 6.94
CA LYS A 37 -1.17 2.63 6.72
C LYS A 37 -2.00 3.54 5.80
N ARG A 38 -1.91 4.86 5.97
CA ARG A 38 -2.57 5.84 5.08
C ARG A 38 -2.04 5.76 3.66
N LEU A 39 -0.72 5.61 3.48
CA LEU A 39 -0.12 5.46 2.15
C LEU A 39 -0.64 4.20 1.44
N ARG A 40 -0.70 3.08 2.17
CA ARG A 40 -1.26 1.81 1.66
C ARG A 40 -2.72 1.95 1.25
N LEU A 41 -3.53 2.69 2.03
CA LEU A 41 -4.93 2.96 1.72
C LEU A 41 -5.07 3.80 0.45
N ASN A 42 -4.29 4.88 0.31
CA ASN A 42 -4.33 5.74 -0.86
C ASN A 42 -3.96 4.98 -2.15
N VAL A 43 -2.95 4.11 -2.09
CA VAL A 43 -2.57 3.23 -3.21
C VAL A 43 -3.73 2.31 -3.61
N LYS A 44 -4.40 1.70 -2.63
CA LYS A 44 -5.58 0.84 -2.85
C LYS A 44 -6.75 1.61 -3.43
N ASP A 45 -7.01 2.83 -2.96
CA ASP A 45 -8.09 3.66 -3.46
C ASP A 45 -7.83 4.10 -4.91
N ARG A 46 -6.60 4.52 -5.23
CA ARG A 46 -6.20 4.86 -6.60
C ARG A 46 -6.38 3.70 -7.57
N LEU A 47 -6.08 2.48 -7.14
CA LEU A 47 -6.36 1.29 -7.94
C LEU A 47 -7.83 1.07 -8.15
N ARG A 48 -8.61 1.11 -7.07
CA ARG A 48 -10.05 0.89 -7.15
C ARG A 48 -10.70 1.90 -8.07
N SER A 49 -10.34 3.19 -7.96
CA SER A 49 -10.81 4.23 -8.87
C SER A 49 -10.42 3.96 -10.33
N ARG A 50 -9.22 3.44 -10.59
CA ARG A 50 -8.77 3.13 -11.97
C ARG A 50 -9.43 1.88 -12.53
N THR A 51 -9.63 0.85 -11.72
CA THR A 51 -10.37 -0.37 -12.10
C THR A 51 -11.84 -0.05 -12.35
N LEU A 52 -12.49 0.73 -11.48
CA LEU A 52 -13.86 1.18 -11.67
C LEU A 52 -14.00 2.00 -12.96
N ARG A 53 -13.01 2.85 -13.28
CA ARG A 53 -13.00 3.64 -14.52
C ARG A 53 -12.83 2.77 -15.78
N LEU A 54 -12.09 1.67 -15.68
CA LEU A 54 -11.93 0.69 -16.78
C LEU A 54 -13.16 -0.20 -17.00
N GLN A 55 -14.06 -0.30 -16.03
CA GLN A 55 -15.32 -1.06 -16.14
C GLN A 55 -16.49 -0.20 -16.66
N ALA A 56 -16.31 1.13 -16.74
CA ALA A 56 -17.33 2.09 -17.17
C ALA A 56 -17.19 2.51 -18.64
N THR A 57 -16.36 1.80 -19.41
CA THR A 57 -16.14 1.94 -20.86
C THR A 57 -16.33 0.59 -21.52
#